data_AF-A0A7S2JFY8-F1
#
_entry.id   AF-A0A7S2JFY8-F1
#
_cell.length_a   1.000
_cell.length_b   1.000
_cell.length_c   1.000
_cell.angle_alpha   90.00
_cell.angle_beta   90.00
_cell.angle_gamma   90.00
#
_symmetry.space_group_name_H-M   'P 1'
#
loop_
_entity.id
_entity.type
_entity.pdbx_description
1 polymer ?
#
loop_
_entity_poly.entity_id
_entity_poly.type
_entity_poly.pdbx_seq_one_letter_code
_entity_poly.pdbx_strand_id
1 'polypeptide(L)'
;MEYCQEFNKFRLERGQWTDDTAMGLCVADSLIMRRGFDGSDMRTRFWCWWFRGYNNAFRLDSARCSRASIGLGGNVKNSLEGLEAEQDAEGRVPPIYEVENEDAGNGSIMRLAPVPLLLAAAPLEELYRVARLSSYTTHPGGVAAEACALLAHLVARALARPPGPPDAKAFLCRET
;
A
#
# COMPACT_ATOMS: atom_id res chain seq x y z
N MET A 1 -0.80 5.98 29.63
CA MET A 1 -0.56 4.59 29.22
C MET A 1 0.95 4.43 29.22
N GLU A 2 1.52 3.73 30.20
CA GLU A 2 2.96 3.44 30.26
C GLU A 2 3.17 2.02 29.73
N TYR A 3 4.01 1.86 28.72
CA TYR A 3 4.36 0.55 28.19
C TYR A 3 5.60 0.04 28.93
N CYS A 4 5.50 -1.14 29.56
CA CYS A 4 6.65 -1.83 30.14
C CYS A 4 7.40 -2.59 29.04
N GLN A 5 8.73 -2.41 28.95
CA GLN A 5 9.60 -3.06 27.96
C GLN A 5 9.29 -2.73 26.49
N GLU A 6 9.26 -1.43 26.16
CA GLU A 6 9.03 -0.99 24.77
C GLU A 6 10.07 -1.57 23.80
N PHE A 7 9.60 -2.34 22.82
CA PHE A 7 10.43 -2.81 21.71
C PHE A 7 10.31 -1.85 20.52
N ASN A 8 11.41 -1.20 20.16
CA ASN A 8 11.47 -0.25 19.05
C ASN A 8 12.74 -0.50 18.21
N LYS A 9 12.63 -1.42 17.25
CA LYS A 9 13.72 -1.83 16.36
C LYS A 9 14.38 -0.65 15.64
N PHE A 10 13.58 0.34 15.23
CA PHE A 10 14.03 1.45 14.39
C PHE A 10 14.26 2.77 15.14
N ARG A 11 14.13 2.76 16.48
CA ARG A 11 14.28 3.92 17.36
C ARG A 11 13.47 5.12 16.87
N LEU A 12 12.21 4.87 16.49
CA LEU A 12 11.26 5.90 16.07
C LEU A 12 10.74 6.68 17.27
N GLU A 13 10.49 7.98 17.09
CA GLU A 13 9.73 8.77 18.05
C GLU A 13 8.26 8.34 18.04
N ARG A 14 7.52 8.64 19.12
CA ARG A 14 6.10 8.32 19.19
C ARG A 14 5.34 9.03 18.05
N GLY A 15 4.56 8.27 17.31
CA GLY A 15 3.78 8.77 16.17
C GLY A 15 4.52 8.72 14.82
N GLN A 16 5.83 8.45 14.79
CA GLN A 16 6.52 8.19 13.53
C GLN A 16 6.17 6.78 13.01
N TRP A 17 5.98 6.68 11.69
CA TRP A 17 5.56 5.45 11.01
C TRP A 17 6.68 4.77 10.21
N THR A 18 6.42 3.54 9.78
CA THR A 18 7.27 2.70 8.93
C THR A 18 6.73 2.62 7.49
N ASP A 19 7.13 1.58 6.76
CA ASP A 19 6.78 1.28 5.38
C ASP A 19 5.27 1.20 5.12
N ASP A 20 4.47 0.64 6.04
CA ASP A 20 3.01 0.51 5.87
C ASP A 20 2.36 1.86 5.50
N THR A 21 2.62 2.89 6.32
CA THR A 21 2.06 4.23 6.12
C THR A 21 2.80 4.98 5.02
N ALA A 22 4.13 4.88 4.93
CA ALA A 22 4.89 5.58 3.89
C ALA A 22 4.46 5.13 2.49
N MET A 23 4.31 3.81 2.27
CA MET A 23 3.79 3.27 1.02
C MET A 23 2.31 3.59 0.83
N GLY A 24 1.49 3.57 1.88
CA GLY A 24 0.09 4.01 1.81
C GLY A 24 -0.04 5.46 1.33
N LEU A 25 0.82 6.36 1.79
CA LEU A 25 0.87 7.75 1.31
C LEU A 25 1.30 7.81 -0.17
N CYS A 26 2.26 6.98 -0.60
CA CYS A 26 2.62 6.89 -2.02
C CYS A 26 1.45 6.43 -2.91
N VAL A 27 0.64 5.46 -2.44
CA VAL A 27 -0.58 5.03 -3.14
C VAL A 27 -1.56 6.20 -3.23
N ALA A 28 -1.82 6.90 -2.12
CA ALA A 28 -2.72 8.05 -2.10
C ALA A 28 -2.29 9.16 -3.07
N ASP A 29 -1.01 9.53 -3.05
CA ASP A 29 -0.47 10.55 -3.95
C ASP A 29 -0.62 10.17 -5.42
N SER A 30 -0.36 8.91 -5.77
CA SER A 30 -0.53 8.41 -7.14
C SER A 30 -1.98 8.53 -7.59
N LEU A 31 -2.90 8.01 -6.77
CA LEU A 31 -4.34 8.05 -7.05
C LEU A 31 -4.87 9.47 -7.25
N ILE A 32 -4.43 10.41 -6.41
CA ILE A 32 -4.83 11.83 -6.48
C ILE A 32 -4.25 12.48 -7.74
N MET A 33 -2.94 12.35 -7.97
CA MET A 33 -2.24 13.05 -9.05
C MET A 33 -2.61 12.52 -10.43
N ARG A 34 -2.88 11.20 -10.53
CA ARG A 34 -3.24 10.53 -11.78
C ARG A 34 -4.75 10.50 -12.02
N ARG A 35 -5.56 10.91 -11.04
CA ARG A 35 -7.04 10.87 -11.06
C ARG A 35 -7.56 9.46 -11.36
N GLY A 36 -6.91 8.45 -10.81
CA GLY A 36 -7.17 7.05 -11.10
C GLY A 36 -5.96 6.17 -10.80
N PHE A 37 -6.06 4.88 -11.12
CA PHE A 37 -4.97 3.93 -10.94
C PHE A 37 -3.94 4.03 -12.06
N ASP A 38 -2.67 4.20 -11.68
CA ASP A 38 -1.51 4.14 -12.56
C ASP A 38 -0.39 3.36 -11.85
N GLY A 39 -0.22 2.09 -12.23
CA GLY A 39 0.77 1.21 -11.59
C GLY A 39 2.22 1.70 -11.77
N SER A 40 2.51 2.35 -12.90
CA SER A 40 3.84 2.87 -13.22
C SER A 40 4.21 4.06 -12.33
N ASP A 41 3.29 5.02 -12.16
CA ASP A 41 3.47 6.14 -11.23
C ASP A 41 3.57 5.64 -9.78
N MET A 42 2.75 4.66 -9.39
CA MET A 42 2.79 4.06 -8.05
C MET A 42 4.14 3.40 -7.74
N ARG A 43 4.66 2.56 -8.65
CA ARG A 43 6.00 1.95 -8.51
C ARG A 43 7.10 3.00 -8.46
N THR A 44 7.01 4.04 -9.27
CA THR A 44 7.96 5.17 -9.25
C THR A 44 7.97 5.87 -7.89
N ARG A 45 6.80 6.07 -7.26
CA ARG A 45 6.70 6.66 -5.92
C ARG A 45 7.24 5.74 -4.83
N PHE A 46 7.08 4.43 -4.94
CA PHE A 46 7.71 3.48 -4.01
C PHE A 46 9.23 3.54 -4.12
N TRP A 47 9.76 3.65 -5.34
CA TRP A 47 11.19 3.87 -5.56
C TRP A 47 11.66 5.19 -4.92
N CYS A 48 10.93 6.29 -5.12
CA CYS A 48 11.22 7.57 -4.49
C CYS A 48 11.13 7.52 -2.96
N TRP A 49 10.19 6.77 -2.40
CA TRP A 49 10.14 6.53 -0.96
C TRP A 49 11.43 5.85 -0.51
N TRP A 50 11.78 4.70 -1.09
CA TRP A 50 12.92 3.93 -0.63
C TRP A 50 14.26 4.65 -0.81
N PHE A 51 14.52 5.19 -1.99
CA PHE A 51 15.83 5.75 -2.36
C PHE A 51 15.97 7.26 -2.10
N ARG A 52 14.86 8.00 -1.98
CA ARG A 52 14.86 9.47 -1.79
C ARG A 52 14.17 9.93 -0.51
N GLY A 53 13.62 9.02 0.29
CA GLY A 53 12.97 9.33 1.56
C GLY A 53 11.61 10.04 1.41
N TYR A 54 10.97 9.91 0.26
CA TYR A 54 9.62 10.42 0.02
C TYR A 54 8.62 9.79 1.01
N ASN A 55 7.73 10.59 1.61
CA ASN A 55 6.74 10.14 2.62
C ASN A 55 7.30 9.48 3.91
N ASN A 56 8.60 9.63 4.20
CA ASN A 56 9.16 9.23 5.50
C ASN A 56 8.64 10.11 6.64
N ALA A 57 8.30 9.48 7.76
CA ALA A 57 7.82 10.14 8.97
C ALA A 57 8.83 11.11 9.61
N PHE A 58 10.12 10.87 9.36
CA PHE A 58 11.25 11.53 10.02
C PHE A 58 12.15 12.31 9.04
N ARG A 59 11.61 12.69 7.87
CA ARG A 59 12.39 13.47 6.88
C ARG A 59 12.90 14.81 7.42
N LEU A 60 12.17 15.41 8.37
CA LEU A 60 12.50 16.69 9.01
C LEU A 60 13.09 16.53 10.42
N ASP A 61 13.28 15.31 10.90
CA ASP A 61 13.87 15.04 12.22
C ASP A 61 15.38 15.30 12.16
N SER A 62 15.80 16.44 12.72
CA SER A 62 17.19 16.88 12.71
C SER A 62 18.07 16.05 13.65
N ALA A 63 17.50 15.45 14.70
CA ALA A 63 18.20 14.68 15.71
C ALA A 63 18.50 13.24 15.26
N ARG A 64 17.76 12.73 14.28
CA ARG A 64 17.99 11.38 13.74
C ARG A 64 19.27 11.30 12.89
N CYS A 65 20.16 10.39 13.26
CA CYS A 65 21.44 10.18 12.57
C CYS A 65 21.30 9.71 11.11
N SER A 66 20.26 8.93 10.78
CA SER A 66 19.96 8.48 9.42
C SER A 66 18.50 8.71 9.09
N ARG A 67 18.24 9.39 7.97
CA ARG A 67 16.89 9.65 7.44
C ARG A 67 16.53 8.74 6.27
N ALA A 68 17.30 7.66 6.07
CA ALA A 68 16.97 6.62 5.11
C ALA A 68 15.66 5.93 5.49
N SER A 69 14.93 5.48 4.47
CA SER A 69 13.69 4.73 4.63
C SER A 69 13.93 3.41 5.35
N ILE A 70 12.90 2.92 6.06
CA ILE A 70 12.99 1.75 6.93
C ILE A 70 11.76 0.85 6.72
N GLY A 71 11.85 -0.40 7.19
CA GLY A 71 10.73 -1.33 7.20
C GLY A 71 10.60 -2.20 5.95
N LEU A 72 11.33 -1.90 4.86
CA LEU A 72 11.19 -2.60 3.58
C LEU A 72 11.31 -4.13 3.68
N GLY A 73 10.23 -4.81 3.29
CA GLY A 73 10.17 -6.25 3.12
C GLY A 73 10.85 -6.75 1.83
N GLY A 74 11.15 -8.05 1.80
CA GLY A 74 11.89 -8.68 0.70
C GLY A 74 11.27 -8.52 -0.69
N ASN A 75 9.95 -8.64 -0.83
CA ASN A 75 9.32 -8.55 -2.16
C ASN A 75 9.26 -7.12 -2.69
N VAL A 76 9.00 -6.15 -1.82
CA VAL A 76 9.08 -4.74 -2.21
C VAL A 76 10.51 -4.41 -2.61
N LYS A 77 11.52 -4.93 -1.87
CA LYS A 77 12.92 -4.81 -2.27
C LYS A 77 13.17 -5.38 -3.67
N ASN A 78 12.80 -6.63 -3.92
CA ASN A 78 13.00 -7.28 -5.22
C ASN A 78 12.26 -6.57 -6.36
N SER A 79 11.10 -5.96 -6.07
CA SER A 79 10.32 -5.19 -7.03
C SER A 79 10.91 -3.82 -7.37
N LEU A 80 11.68 -3.23 -6.44
CA LEU A 80 12.33 -1.94 -6.61
C LEU A 80 13.77 -2.05 -7.11
N GLU A 81 14.46 -3.15 -6.78
CA GLU A 81 15.78 -3.46 -7.33
C GLU A 81 15.66 -3.74 -8.83
N GLY A 82 16.42 -3.01 -9.64
CA GLY A 82 16.36 -3.16 -11.10
C GLY A 82 15.23 -2.41 -11.79
N LEU A 83 14.41 -1.63 -11.06
CA LEU A 83 13.33 -0.82 -11.66
C LEU A 83 13.82 0.12 -12.77
N GLU A 84 15.04 0.64 -12.64
CA GLU A 84 15.70 1.46 -13.67
C GLU A 84 16.00 0.65 -14.95
N ALA A 85 16.34 -0.63 -14.81
CA ALA A 85 16.61 -1.54 -15.92
C ALA A 85 15.32 -2.09 -16.58
N GLU A 86 14.20 -2.05 -15.87
CA GLU A 86 12.87 -2.46 -16.37
C GLU A 86 12.18 -1.39 -17.23
N GLN A 87 12.74 -0.17 -17.32
CA GLN A 87 12.12 0.91 -18.07
C GLN A 87 12.00 0.60 -19.57
N ASP A 88 10.88 0.99 -20.18
CA ASP A 88 10.70 0.90 -21.63
C ASP A 88 11.59 1.91 -22.39
N ALA A 89 11.53 1.89 -23.73
CA ALA A 89 12.32 2.78 -24.57
C ALA A 89 12.04 4.29 -24.33
N GLU A 90 10.91 4.62 -23.71
CA GLU A 90 10.52 5.96 -23.32
C GLU A 90 10.83 6.28 -21.84
N GLY A 91 11.49 5.36 -21.12
CA GLY A 91 11.85 5.52 -19.71
C GLY A 91 10.72 5.22 -18.74
N ARG A 92 9.62 4.60 -19.18
CA ARG A 92 8.46 4.31 -18.32
C ARG A 92 8.64 2.99 -17.58
N VAL A 93 8.37 3.02 -16.28
CA VAL A 93 8.35 1.84 -15.42
C VAL A 93 7.15 0.94 -15.77
N PRO A 94 7.30 -0.39 -15.88
CA PRO A 94 6.17 -1.29 -16.11
C PRO A 94 5.16 -1.22 -14.95
N PRO A 95 3.84 -1.25 -15.21
CA PRO A 95 2.84 -1.00 -14.18
C PRO A 95 2.73 -2.12 -13.13
N ILE A 96 3.23 -3.31 -13.44
CA ILE A 96 3.20 -4.49 -12.60
C ILE A 96 4.59 -5.10 -12.50
N TYR A 97 4.89 -5.70 -11.35
CA TYR A 97 6.09 -6.47 -11.11
C TYR A 97 5.82 -7.93 -11.49
N GLU A 98 6.34 -8.33 -12.64
CA GLU A 98 6.11 -9.67 -13.20
C GLU A 98 7.28 -10.60 -12.87
N VAL A 99 7.05 -11.53 -11.95
CA VAL A 99 7.96 -12.65 -11.66
C VAL A 99 7.11 -13.88 -11.40
N GLU A 100 7.54 -15.04 -11.90
CA GLU A 100 6.92 -16.33 -11.60
C GLU A 100 7.25 -16.76 -10.16
N ASN A 101 6.56 -16.16 -9.19
CA ASN A 101 6.56 -16.61 -7.81
C ASN A 101 5.18 -16.42 -7.15
N GLU A 102 4.86 -17.29 -6.20
CA GLU A 102 3.59 -17.27 -5.48
C GLU A 102 3.80 -16.71 -4.08
N ASP A 103 4.08 -15.41 -4.01
CA ASP A 103 4.30 -14.71 -2.75
C ASP A 103 2.99 -14.17 -2.13
N ALA A 104 2.84 -14.38 -0.81
CA ALA A 104 1.69 -13.97 -0.03
C ALA A 104 2.05 -13.00 1.12
N GLY A 105 3.13 -12.22 0.96
CA GLY A 105 3.53 -11.21 1.94
C GLY A 105 2.46 -10.13 2.17
N ASN A 106 2.48 -9.50 3.35
CA ASN A 106 1.50 -8.47 3.73
C ASN A 106 1.76 -7.09 3.09
N GLY A 107 2.85 -6.92 2.32
CA GLY A 107 3.33 -5.61 1.90
C GLY A 107 2.40 -4.89 0.93
N SER A 108 1.57 -5.61 0.18
CA SER A 108 0.52 -5.01 -0.66
C SER A 108 -0.72 -4.62 0.12
N ILE A 109 -1.17 -5.48 1.04
CA ILE A 109 -2.41 -5.24 1.80
C ILE A 109 -2.26 -4.13 2.86
N MET A 110 -1.07 -4.00 3.47
CA MET A 110 -0.81 -2.99 4.51
C MET A 110 -0.96 -1.53 4.03
N ARG A 111 -0.79 -1.30 2.72
CA ARG A 111 -0.82 0.03 2.09
C ARG A 111 -2.10 0.30 1.28
N LEU A 112 -3.05 -0.62 1.30
CA LEU A 112 -4.19 -0.66 0.36
C LEU A 112 -5.21 0.47 0.57
N ALA A 113 -5.38 0.95 1.82
CA ALA A 113 -6.52 1.78 2.23
C ALA A 113 -6.92 2.93 1.28
N PRO A 114 -6.00 3.66 0.61
CA PRO A 114 -6.40 4.71 -0.33
C PRO A 114 -7.21 4.23 -1.54
N VAL A 115 -7.03 2.98 -1.99
CA VAL A 115 -7.76 2.40 -3.13
C VAL A 115 -9.27 2.35 -2.89
N PRO A 116 -9.79 1.65 -1.86
CA PRO A 116 -11.23 1.63 -1.59
C PRO A 116 -11.79 2.99 -1.15
N LEU A 117 -10.97 3.91 -0.66
CA LEU A 117 -11.41 5.28 -0.36
C LEU A 117 -11.69 6.07 -1.65
N LEU A 118 -10.80 5.99 -2.65
CA LEU A 118 -11.02 6.65 -3.95
C LEU A 118 -12.23 6.04 -4.68
N LEU A 119 -12.33 4.71 -4.66
CA LEU A 119 -13.31 3.95 -5.45
C LEU A 119 -14.58 3.59 -4.66
N ALA A 120 -14.87 4.31 -3.56
CA ALA A 120 -15.98 3.99 -2.67
C ALA A 120 -17.36 4.01 -3.37
N ALA A 121 -17.51 4.80 -4.44
CA ALA A 121 -18.72 4.90 -5.25
C ALA A 121 -18.63 4.17 -6.60
N ALA A 122 -17.50 3.52 -6.89
CA ALA A 122 -17.32 2.77 -8.14
C ALA A 122 -18.00 1.39 -8.09
N PRO A 123 -18.31 0.77 -9.23
CA PRO A 123 -18.72 -0.63 -9.28
C PRO A 123 -17.71 -1.55 -8.57
N LEU A 124 -18.20 -2.59 -7.90
CA LEU A 124 -17.35 -3.50 -7.12
C LEU A 124 -16.31 -4.21 -7.98
N GLU A 125 -16.65 -4.51 -9.21
CA GLU A 125 -15.78 -5.12 -10.21
C GLU A 125 -14.55 -4.24 -10.48
N GLU A 126 -14.75 -2.93 -10.58
CA GLU A 126 -13.66 -1.97 -10.74
C GLU A 126 -12.80 -1.87 -9.48
N LEU A 127 -13.45 -1.80 -8.30
CA LEU A 127 -12.75 -1.79 -7.01
C LEU A 127 -11.85 -3.02 -6.85
N TYR A 128 -12.36 -4.22 -7.13
CA TYR A 128 -11.59 -5.45 -7.00
C TYR A 128 -10.45 -5.51 -8.00
N ARG A 129 -10.69 -5.08 -9.25
CA ARG A 129 -9.67 -5.02 -10.29
C ARG A 129 -8.51 -4.11 -9.85
N VAL A 130 -8.81 -2.88 -9.40
CA VAL A 130 -7.78 -1.93 -8.98
C VAL A 130 -7.07 -2.40 -7.71
N ALA A 131 -7.78 -3.01 -6.75
CA ALA A 131 -7.16 -3.59 -5.57
C ALA A 131 -6.12 -4.66 -5.93
N ARG A 132 -6.45 -5.59 -6.84
CA ARG A 132 -5.50 -6.59 -7.35
C ARG A 132 -4.32 -5.96 -8.07
N LEU A 133 -4.58 -5.04 -9.00
CA LEU A 133 -3.53 -4.34 -9.74
C LEU A 133 -2.58 -3.57 -8.80
N SER A 134 -3.10 -2.96 -7.74
CA SER A 134 -2.27 -2.31 -6.73
C SER A 134 -1.36 -3.28 -5.98
N SER A 135 -1.78 -4.54 -5.79
CA SER A 135 -0.92 -5.59 -5.23
C SER A 135 0.21 -5.96 -6.19
N TYR A 136 -0.13 -6.19 -7.46
CA TYR A 136 0.82 -6.58 -8.50
C TYR A 136 1.91 -5.55 -8.78
N THR A 137 1.78 -4.31 -8.30
CA THR A 137 2.89 -3.34 -8.36
C THR A 137 4.15 -3.80 -7.61
N THR A 138 4.03 -4.76 -6.67
CA THR A 138 5.19 -5.30 -5.91
C THR A 138 5.08 -6.77 -5.50
N HIS A 139 3.87 -7.34 -5.46
CA HIS A 139 3.62 -8.72 -5.00
C HIS A 139 2.92 -9.46 -6.14
N PRO A 140 3.59 -10.40 -6.84
CA PRO A 140 3.02 -11.07 -8.01
C PRO A 140 2.05 -12.20 -7.65
N GLY A 141 2.06 -12.69 -6.40
CA GLY A 141 1.23 -13.83 -5.99
C GLY A 141 -0.27 -13.53 -5.96
N GLY A 142 -1.06 -14.48 -6.47
CA GLY A 142 -2.52 -14.37 -6.55
C GLY A 142 -3.20 -14.24 -5.18
N VAL A 143 -2.70 -14.94 -4.16
CA VAL A 143 -3.24 -14.88 -2.79
C VAL A 143 -3.14 -13.47 -2.21
N ALA A 144 -2.01 -12.78 -2.37
CA ALA A 144 -1.84 -11.39 -1.91
C ALA A 144 -2.81 -10.44 -2.63
N ALA A 145 -3.01 -10.64 -3.95
CA ALA A 145 -3.92 -9.83 -4.75
C ALA A 145 -5.40 -10.03 -4.35
N GLU A 146 -5.83 -11.28 -4.11
CA GLU A 146 -7.17 -11.57 -3.62
C GLU A 146 -7.39 -11.07 -2.19
N ALA A 147 -6.38 -11.15 -1.32
CA ALA A 147 -6.45 -10.56 0.02
C ALA A 147 -6.67 -9.04 -0.05
N CYS A 148 -6.03 -8.35 -1.01
CA CYS A 148 -6.29 -6.95 -1.27
C CYS A 148 -7.72 -6.70 -1.77
N ALA A 149 -8.22 -7.49 -2.73
CA ALA A 149 -9.60 -7.37 -3.19
C ALA A 149 -10.63 -7.57 -2.06
N LEU A 150 -10.38 -8.55 -1.18
CA LEU A 150 -11.20 -8.80 0.00
C LEU A 150 -11.18 -7.62 0.97
N LEU A 151 -10.01 -7.11 1.35
CA LEU A 151 -9.93 -5.96 2.25
C LEU A 151 -10.59 -4.71 1.64
N ALA A 152 -10.40 -4.48 0.34
CA ALA A 152 -11.08 -3.40 -0.38
C ALA A 152 -12.61 -3.52 -0.29
N HIS A 153 -13.15 -4.74 -0.44
CA HIS A 153 -14.57 -5.01 -0.25
C HIS A 153 -15.04 -4.65 1.17
N LEU A 154 -14.31 -5.09 2.19
CA LEU A 154 -14.65 -4.83 3.60
C LEU A 154 -14.64 -3.32 3.90
N VAL A 155 -13.65 -2.59 3.40
CA VAL A 155 -13.58 -1.13 3.57
C VAL A 155 -14.75 -0.43 2.87
N ALA A 156 -15.05 -0.79 1.62
CA ALA A 156 -16.18 -0.21 0.90
C ALA A 156 -17.52 -0.46 1.61
N ARG A 157 -17.73 -1.67 2.12
CA ARG A 157 -18.90 -2.00 2.95
C ARG A 157 -18.94 -1.19 4.25
N ALA A 158 -17.79 -0.97 4.88
CA ALA A 158 -17.72 -0.18 6.11
C ALA A 158 -18.06 1.29 5.85
N LEU A 159 -17.61 1.86 4.72
CA LEU A 159 -17.93 3.23 4.30
C LEU A 159 -19.42 3.41 3.98
N ALA A 160 -20.06 2.38 3.41
CA ALA A 160 -21.49 2.41 3.08
C ALA A 160 -22.41 2.00 4.25
N ARG A 161 -21.86 1.70 5.44
CA ARG A 161 -22.66 1.18 6.55
C ARG A 161 -23.60 2.26 7.09
N PRO A 162 -24.91 1.96 7.27
CA PRO A 162 -25.83 2.89 7.91
C PRO A 162 -25.42 3.15 9.38
N PRO A 163 -25.79 4.31 9.95
CA PRO A 163 -25.58 4.58 11.36
C PRO A 163 -26.34 3.58 12.23
N GLY A 164 -25.72 3.13 13.32
CA GLY A 164 -26.29 2.13 14.22
C GLY A 164 -25.22 1.46 15.09
N PRO A 165 -25.62 0.62 16.05
CA PRO A 165 -24.68 -0.18 16.82
C PRO A 165 -23.90 -1.13 15.89
N PRO A 166 -22.65 -1.48 16.22
CA PRO A 166 -21.87 -2.42 15.42
C PRO A 166 -22.51 -3.82 15.47
N ASP A 167 -22.80 -4.39 14.30
CA ASP A 167 -23.27 -5.77 14.12
C ASP A 167 -22.37 -6.48 13.10
N ALA A 168 -21.54 -7.40 13.58
CA ALA A 168 -20.61 -8.15 12.74
C ALA A 168 -21.31 -9.13 11.79
N LYS A 169 -22.45 -9.71 12.19
CA LYS A 169 -23.20 -10.65 11.34
C LYS A 169 -23.85 -9.91 10.18
N ALA A 170 -24.52 -8.79 10.46
CA ALA A 170 -25.10 -7.93 9.43
C ALA A 170 -24.02 -7.35 8.49
N PHE A 171 -22.83 -7.06 9.03
CA PHE A 171 -21.70 -6.61 8.22
C PHE A 171 -21.14 -7.70 7.28
N LEU A 172 -21.30 -8.98 7.57
CA LEU A 172 -20.81 -10.07 6.71
C LEU A 172 -21.86 -10.54 5.72
N CYS A 173 -23.11 -10.71 6.16
CA CYS A 173 -24.21 -11.13 5.30
C CYS A 173 -24.64 -9.97 4.38
N ARG A 174 -24.95 -10.24 3.10
CA ARG A 174 -25.78 -9.31 2.31
C ARG A 174 -27.23 -9.56 2.73
N GLU A 175 -28.01 -8.50 2.91
CA GLU A 175 -29.46 -8.64 2.88
C GLU A 175 -29.83 -9.16 1.48
N THR A 176 -30.36 -10.39 1.44
CA THR A 176 -30.86 -11.06 0.23
C THR A 176 -32.16 -10.41 -0.24
#